data_AF-A0A2S0WKN6-F1
#
_entry.id   AF-A0A2S0WKN6-F1
#
_cell.length_a   1.000
_cell.length_b   1.000
_cell.length_c   1.000
_cell.angle_alpha   90.00
_cell.angle_beta   90.00
_cell.angle_gamma   90.00
#
_symmetry.space_group_name_H-M   'P 1'
#
loop_
_entity.id
_entity.type
_entity.pdbx_description
1 polymer ?
#
loop_
_entity_poly.entity_id
_entity_poly.type
_entity_poly.pdbx_seq_one_letter_code
_entity_poly.pdbx_strand_id
1 'polypeptide(L)'
;MTHQPSPAPGDARVRLARIVSGGQSGADRAGLDAAIAVGLEHGGWCPAGGWAEDRPEPPGLLRDYPGLREAPSARPAVRTGLNVRDSHATLIVRAEPVASPGTDLTAEVAERLGRPCLVTPGDARRVTSWLACLGFGLTLNVAGPRESEQPGIYALTRALLHDVLADDDLS
;
A
#
# COMPACT_ATOMS: atom_id res chain seq x y z
N MET A 1 23.69 17.32 -37.87
CA MET A 1 22.55 17.63 -37.00
C MET A 1 21.66 16.40 -36.96
N THR A 2 21.89 15.52 -35.99
CA THR A 2 21.10 14.30 -35.82
C THR A 2 19.80 14.66 -35.10
N HIS A 3 18.71 14.74 -35.86
CA HIS A 3 17.36 14.73 -35.29
C HIS A 3 17.16 13.38 -34.58
N GLN A 4 17.08 13.40 -33.25
CA GLN A 4 16.43 12.31 -32.52
C GLN A 4 14.93 12.33 -32.87
N PRO A 5 14.30 11.17 -33.04
CA PRO A 5 12.86 11.12 -33.26
C PRO A 5 12.15 11.59 -31.97
N SER A 6 11.14 12.44 -32.12
CA SER A 6 10.18 12.71 -31.03
C SER A 6 9.55 11.39 -30.58
N PRO A 7 9.38 11.15 -29.28
CA PRO A 7 8.67 9.97 -28.80
C PRO A 7 7.23 9.97 -29.33
N ALA A 8 6.76 8.80 -29.75
CA ALA A 8 5.40 8.58 -30.21
C ALA A 8 4.38 8.88 -29.07
N PRO A 9 3.13 9.27 -29.39
CA PRO A 9 2.09 9.46 -28.40
C PRO A 9 1.58 8.08 -27.94
N GLY A 10 2.14 7.60 -26.83
CA GLY A 10 1.77 6.34 -26.21
C GLY A 10 2.38 6.23 -24.82
N ASP A 11 1.73 6.86 -23.84
CA ASP A 11 1.41 6.27 -22.53
C ASP A 11 0.63 7.32 -21.74
N ALA A 12 -0.64 7.05 -21.44
CA ALA A 12 -1.30 7.71 -20.32
C ALA A 12 -0.40 7.48 -19.10
N ARG A 13 0.11 8.54 -18.48
CA ARG A 13 1.06 8.38 -17.38
C ARG A 13 0.28 7.84 -16.19
N VAL A 14 0.28 6.53 -15.99
CA VAL A 14 -0.35 5.91 -14.84
C VAL A 14 0.31 6.45 -13.57
N ARG A 15 -0.49 7.00 -12.63
CA ARG A 15 0.08 7.57 -11.40
C ARG A 15 0.63 6.52 -10.48
N LEU A 16 -0.14 5.46 -10.21
CA LEU A 16 0.29 4.30 -9.45
C LEU A 16 0.65 3.16 -10.40
N ALA A 17 1.91 2.72 -10.40
CA ALA A 17 2.31 1.52 -11.13
C ALA A 17 2.08 0.24 -10.31
N ARG A 18 2.13 0.36 -8.97
CA ARG A 18 2.09 -0.79 -8.07
C ARG A 18 1.58 -0.41 -6.68
N ILE A 19 0.84 -1.30 -6.04
CA ILE A 19 0.52 -1.22 -4.61
C ILE A 19 1.26 -2.34 -3.86
N VAL A 20 1.89 -2.00 -2.74
CA VAL A 20 2.50 -2.97 -1.83
C VAL A 20 1.90 -2.88 -0.44
N SER A 21 1.91 -4.00 0.29
CA SER A 21 1.50 -4.05 1.68
C SER A 21 2.11 -5.25 2.40
N GLY A 22 1.94 -5.33 3.72
CA GLY A 22 2.30 -6.51 4.49
C GLY A 22 1.24 -7.59 4.58
N GLY A 23 0.04 -7.34 4.02
CA GLY A 23 -1.02 -8.32 3.89
C GLY A 23 -1.72 -8.71 5.19
N GLN A 24 -1.50 -8.01 6.31
CA GLN A 24 -2.32 -8.19 7.52
C GLN A 24 -3.81 -7.98 7.18
N SER A 25 -4.73 -8.52 7.99
CA SER A 25 -6.16 -8.16 7.89
C SER A 25 -6.35 -6.63 7.96
N GLY A 26 -7.53 -6.13 7.59
CA GLY A 26 -7.80 -4.69 7.65
C GLY A 26 -7.19 -3.92 6.47
N ALA A 27 -6.55 -2.78 6.76
CA ALA A 27 -6.08 -1.85 5.73
C ALA A 27 -5.05 -2.46 4.77
N ASP A 28 -4.13 -3.27 5.30
CA ASP A 28 -3.09 -3.94 4.51
C ASP A 28 -3.71 -4.83 3.41
N ARG A 29 -4.65 -5.70 3.81
CA ARG A 29 -5.41 -6.57 2.91
C ARG A 29 -6.19 -5.77 1.87
N ALA A 30 -6.89 -4.73 2.30
CA ALA A 30 -7.66 -3.87 1.42
C ALA A 30 -6.80 -3.24 0.32
N GLY A 31 -5.55 -2.88 0.64
CA GLY A 31 -4.57 -2.42 -0.34
C GLY A 31 -4.30 -3.43 -1.45
N LEU A 32 -4.02 -4.68 -1.07
CA LEU A 32 -3.78 -5.76 -2.04
C LEU A 32 -5.03 -6.05 -2.88
N ASP A 33 -6.19 -6.14 -2.25
CA ASP A 33 -7.44 -6.48 -2.92
C ASP A 33 -7.91 -5.37 -3.87
N ALA A 34 -7.67 -4.10 -3.54
CA ALA A 34 -7.97 -2.97 -4.43
C ALA A 34 -7.10 -3.03 -5.69
N ALA A 35 -5.80 -3.31 -5.54
CA ALA A 35 -4.87 -3.45 -6.66
C ALA A 35 -5.27 -4.62 -7.58
N ILE A 36 -5.56 -5.79 -6.99
CA ILE A 36 -6.02 -6.97 -7.72
C ILE A 36 -7.32 -6.68 -8.48
N ALA A 37 -8.27 -5.97 -7.87
CA ALA A 37 -9.58 -5.69 -8.47
C ALA A 37 -9.48 -4.86 -9.76
N VAL A 38 -8.48 -4.00 -9.88
CA VAL A 38 -8.26 -3.16 -11.09
C VAL A 38 -7.12 -3.69 -11.98
N GLY A 39 -6.54 -4.85 -11.66
CA GLY A 39 -5.43 -5.43 -12.41
C GLY A 39 -4.09 -4.69 -12.24
N LEU A 40 -3.94 -3.87 -11.20
CA LEU A 40 -2.69 -3.20 -10.88
C LEU A 40 -1.68 -4.17 -10.26
N GLU A 41 -0.40 -3.98 -10.55
CA GLU A 41 0.66 -4.78 -9.94
C GLU A 41 0.60 -4.69 -8.41
N HIS A 42 0.70 -5.84 -7.74
CA HIS A 42 0.59 -5.93 -6.28
C HIS A 42 1.69 -6.78 -5.64
N GLY A 43 1.91 -6.58 -4.33
CA GLY A 43 2.75 -7.47 -3.52
C GLY A 43 3.27 -6.81 -2.26
N GLY A 44 4.56 -6.99 -1.95
CA GLY A 44 5.17 -6.43 -0.75
C GLY A 44 5.78 -7.51 0.15
N TRP A 45 6.13 -7.12 1.37
CA TRP A 45 6.80 -7.98 2.34
C TRP A 45 5.83 -8.43 3.43
N CYS A 46 5.63 -9.73 3.61
CA CYS A 46 4.92 -10.31 4.74
C CYS A 46 5.90 -10.87 5.78
N PRO A 47 5.47 -11.22 7.01
CA PRO A 47 6.31 -11.96 7.94
C PRO A 47 6.79 -13.28 7.32
N ALA A 48 7.95 -13.79 7.75
CA ALA A 48 8.36 -15.16 7.44
C ALA A 48 7.26 -16.15 7.87
N GLY A 49 6.95 -17.12 7.03
CA GLY A 49 5.81 -18.04 7.15
C GLY A 49 4.47 -17.47 6.68
N GLY A 50 4.42 -16.20 6.26
CA GLY A 50 3.21 -15.56 5.75
C GLY A 50 2.16 -15.27 6.82
N TRP A 51 2.54 -15.04 8.07
CA TRP A 51 1.59 -14.85 9.16
C TRP A 51 0.71 -13.59 8.99
N ALA A 52 -0.59 -13.74 9.23
CA ALA A 52 -1.56 -12.69 9.53
C ALA A 52 -2.54 -13.19 10.60
N GLU A 53 -3.32 -12.30 11.22
CA GLU A 53 -4.20 -12.70 12.33
C GLU A 53 -5.29 -13.68 11.90
N ASP A 54 -5.74 -13.59 10.64
CA ASP A 54 -6.75 -14.46 10.03
C ASP A 54 -6.13 -15.59 9.17
N ARG A 55 -4.79 -15.65 9.13
CA ARG A 55 -3.98 -16.67 8.44
C ARG A 55 -2.75 -17.03 9.29
N PRO A 56 -2.94 -17.62 10.48
CA PRO A 56 -1.85 -17.82 11.43
C PRO A 56 -0.87 -18.93 11.04
N GLU A 57 -1.33 -19.91 10.24
CA GLU A 57 -0.54 -21.09 9.87
C GLU A 57 0.16 -20.92 8.52
N PRO A 58 1.45 -21.28 8.39
CA PRO A 58 2.15 -21.29 7.11
C PRO A 58 1.44 -22.15 6.04
N PRO A 59 1.45 -21.73 4.76
CA PRO A 59 2.16 -20.58 4.21
C PRO A 59 1.40 -19.24 4.41
N GLY A 60 0.31 -19.26 5.17
CA GLY A 60 -0.50 -18.11 5.54
C GLY A 60 -0.96 -17.31 4.32
N LEU A 61 -0.59 -16.03 4.31
CA LEU A 61 -0.84 -15.06 3.24
C LEU A 61 -0.36 -15.52 1.87
N LEU A 62 0.75 -16.25 1.80
CA LEU A 62 1.38 -16.62 0.53
C LEU A 62 0.53 -17.59 -0.28
N ARG A 63 -0.45 -18.27 0.35
CA ARG A 63 -1.44 -19.10 -0.36
C ARG A 63 -2.34 -18.25 -1.26
N ASP A 64 -2.80 -17.11 -0.73
CA ASP A 64 -3.82 -16.29 -1.36
C ASP A 64 -3.19 -15.13 -2.17
N TYR A 65 -1.96 -14.72 -1.83
CA TYR A 65 -1.28 -13.55 -2.40
C TYR A 65 0.14 -13.92 -2.87
N PRO A 66 0.29 -14.55 -4.05
CA PRO A 66 1.59 -14.99 -4.57
C PRO A 66 2.56 -13.84 -4.90
N GLY A 67 2.07 -12.60 -4.99
CA GLY A 67 2.90 -11.41 -5.16
C GLY A 67 3.63 -10.96 -3.87
N LEU A 68 3.30 -11.53 -2.71
CA LEU A 68 3.99 -11.25 -1.46
C LEU A 68 5.31 -12.03 -1.36
N ARG A 69 6.27 -11.43 -0.66
CA ARG A 69 7.58 -12.02 -0.37
C ARG A 69 7.78 -12.10 1.13
N GLU A 70 8.39 -13.20 1.58
CA GLU A 70 8.74 -13.35 2.99
C GLU A 70 9.87 -12.40 3.39
N ALA A 71 9.65 -11.64 4.46
CA ALA A 71 10.71 -10.94 5.16
C ALA A 71 11.68 -11.96 5.80
N PRO A 72 12.95 -11.58 6.08
CA PRO A 72 13.92 -12.46 6.75
C PRO A 72 13.59 -12.74 8.23
N SER A 73 12.40 -12.35 8.70
CA SER A 73 11.95 -12.54 10.08
C SER A 73 10.43 -12.62 10.15
N ALA A 74 9.93 -13.41 11.11
CA ALA A 74 8.51 -13.45 11.46
C ALA A 74 8.04 -12.21 12.26
N ARG A 75 8.96 -11.33 12.71
CA ARG A 75 8.60 -10.13 13.45
C ARG A 75 7.92 -9.10 12.53
N PRO A 76 6.68 -8.65 12.81
CA PRO A 76 5.97 -7.68 11.97
C PRO A 76 6.75 -6.38 11.72
N ALA A 77 7.53 -5.91 12.69
CA ALA A 77 8.34 -4.70 12.54
C ALA A 77 9.33 -4.78 11.36
N VAL A 78 9.87 -5.97 11.05
CA VAL A 78 10.81 -6.15 9.93
C VAL A 78 10.09 -5.96 8.60
N ARG A 79 8.93 -6.59 8.41
CA ARG A 79 8.16 -6.41 7.16
C ARG A 79 7.66 -4.98 6.99
N THR A 80 7.31 -4.30 8.08
CA THR A 80 6.89 -2.88 8.04
C THR A 80 8.03 -2.01 7.52
N GLY A 81 9.24 -2.20 8.06
CA GLY A 81 10.44 -1.53 7.58
C GLY A 81 10.70 -1.71 6.10
N LEU A 82 10.58 -2.95 5.62
CA LEU A 82 10.85 -3.29 4.21
C LEU A 82 9.81 -2.68 3.26
N ASN A 83 8.51 -2.71 3.61
CA ASN A 83 7.47 -2.12 2.76
C ASN A 83 7.59 -0.59 2.63
N VAL A 84 7.96 0.10 3.71
CA VAL A 84 8.22 1.55 3.66
C VAL A 84 9.49 1.85 2.86
N ARG A 85 10.56 1.07 3.06
CA ARG A 85 11.83 1.25 2.36
C ARG A 85 11.69 1.05 0.85
N ASP A 86 10.97 0.00 0.43
CA ASP A 86 10.88 -0.48 -0.96
C ASP A 86 9.68 0.11 -1.73
N SER A 87 9.06 1.17 -1.20
CA SER A 87 8.03 1.95 -1.88
C SER A 87 8.47 3.40 -2.07
N HIS A 88 7.79 4.11 -2.98
CA HIS A 88 8.02 5.53 -3.19
C HIS A 88 7.33 6.37 -2.13
N ALA A 89 6.17 5.92 -1.63
CA ALA A 89 5.39 6.60 -0.61
C ALA A 89 4.55 5.62 0.21
N THR A 90 4.07 6.05 1.38
CA THR A 90 3.20 5.26 2.26
C THR A 90 1.89 6.00 2.53
N LEU A 91 0.77 5.33 2.24
CA LEU A 91 -0.57 5.75 2.64
C LEU A 91 -0.98 4.95 3.88
N ILE A 92 -1.27 5.64 4.97
CA ILE A 92 -1.80 5.06 6.20
C ILE A 92 -3.27 5.43 6.33
N VAL A 93 -4.15 4.43 6.35
CA VAL A 93 -5.58 4.62 6.54
C VAL A 93 -5.97 4.19 7.95
N ARG A 94 -6.51 5.13 8.74
CA ARG A 94 -7.02 4.87 10.11
C ARG A 94 -8.10 5.88 10.48
N ALA A 95 -9.16 5.44 11.16
CA ALA A 95 -10.21 6.33 11.63
C ALA A 95 -9.98 6.66 13.10
N GLU A 96 -9.82 7.95 13.43
CA GLU A 96 -9.57 8.44 14.79
C GLU A 96 -8.27 7.89 15.44
N PRO A 97 -7.85 8.40 16.62
CA PRO A 97 -6.69 7.83 17.31
C PRO A 97 -7.07 6.49 17.95
N VAL A 98 -6.94 5.41 17.17
CA VAL A 98 -6.92 4.03 17.67
C VAL A 98 -5.48 3.63 17.97
N ALA A 99 -5.26 3.00 19.13
CA ALA A 99 -3.96 2.44 19.46
C ALA A 99 -3.64 1.27 18.52
N SER A 100 -2.76 1.51 17.56
CA SER A 100 -2.29 0.49 16.62
C SER A 100 -0.78 0.58 16.52
N PRO A 101 -0.04 -0.16 17.37
CA PRO A 101 1.42 -0.09 17.42
C PRO A 101 2.09 -0.35 16.07
N GLY A 102 1.51 -1.23 15.24
CA GLY A 102 2.01 -1.50 13.88
C GLY A 102 1.82 -0.31 12.93
N THR A 103 0.70 0.40 13.07
CA THR A 103 0.42 1.61 12.29
C THR A 103 1.32 2.77 12.69
N ASP A 104 1.48 3.00 13.99
CA ASP A 104 2.36 4.06 14.51
C ASP A 104 3.82 3.81 14.12
N LEU A 105 4.29 2.56 14.24
CA LEU A 105 5.62 2.15 13.75
C LEU A 105 5.79 2.45 12.25
N THR A 106 4.75 2.28 11.44
CA THR A 106 4.82 2.54 10.00
C THR A 106 5.08 4.03 9.73
N ALA A 107 4.39 4.92 10.45
CA ALA A 107 4.58 6.36 10.34
C ALA A 107 5.99 6.77 10.80
N GLU A 108 6.44 6.27 11.96
CA GLU A 108 7.78 6.52 12.50
C GLU A 108 8.89 6.08 11.54
N VAL A 109 8.73 4.90 10.92
CA VAL A 109 9.70 4.38 9.94
C VAL A 109 9.72 5.26 8.69
N ALA A 110 8.57 5.70 8.19
CA ALA A 110 8.49 6.56 7.01
C ALA A 110 9.17 7.91 7.24
N GLU A 111 8.93 8.52 8.40
CA GLU A 111 9.61 9.73 8.84
C GLU A 111 11.13 9.53 8.91
N ARG A 112 11.57 8.48 9.63
CA ARG A 112 13.00 8.17 9.78
C ARG A 112 13.72 7.91 8.45
N LEU A 113 13.03 7.33 7.48
CA LEU A 113 13.60 7.04 6.16
C LEU A 113 13.42 8.20 5.16
N GLY A 114 12.78 9.30 5.56
CA GLY A 114 12.49 10.42 4.65
C GLY A 114 11.55 10.06 3.51
N ARG A 115 10.66 9.09 3.72
CA ARG A 115 9.67 8.65 2.72
C ARG A 115 8.39 9.47 2.87
N PRO A 116 7.80 10.00 1.77
CA PRO A 116 6.50 10.64 1.81
C PRO A 116 5.45 9.74 2.46
N CYS A 117 4.74 10.27 3.44
CA CYS A 117 3.72 9.54 4.18
C CYS A 117 2.47 10.41 4.36
N LEU A 118 1.30 9.85 4.04
CA LEU A 118 0.01 10.48 4.28
C LEU A 118 -0.80 9.60 5.23
N VAL A 119 -1.25 10.18 6.35
CA VAL A 119 -2.21 9.56 7.26
C VAL A 119 -3.59 10.17 7.01
N THR A 120 -4.60 9.35 6.78
CA THR A 120 -5.95 9.81 6.44
C THR A 120 -7.05 8.92 7.04
N PRO A 121 -8.21 9.49 7.42
CA PRO A 121 -9.40 8.72 7.80
C PRO A 121 -10.25 8.26 6.62
N GLY A 122 -9.85 8.54 5.37
CA GLY A 122 -10.62 8.13 4.18
C GLY A 122 -10.95 9.23 3.17
N ASP A 123 -10.22 10.35 3.14
CA ASP A 123 -10.45 11.42 2.17
C ASP A 123 -9.77 11.13 0.82
N ALA A 124 -10.53 10.63 -0.15
CA ALA A 124 -10.04 10.29 -1.50
C ALA A 124 -9.42 11.50 -2.22
N ARG A 125 -10.07 12.67 -2.20
CA ARG A 125 -9.56 13.88 -2.87
C ARG A 125 -8.20 14.30 -2.34
N ARG A 126 -8.01 14.20 -1.02
CA ARG A 126 -6.73 14.48 -0.37
C ARG A 126 -5.65 13.48 -0.80
N VAL A 127 -5.99 12.19 -0.88
CA VAL A 127 -5.05 11.16 -1.35
C VAL A 127 -4.67 11.39 -2.81
N THR A 128 -5.64 11.59 -3.70
CA THR A 128 -5.40 11.86 -5.13
C THR A 128 -4.52 13.09 -5.33
N SER A 129 -4.81 14.18 -4.61
CA SER A 129 -4.03 15.42 -4.69
C SER A 129 -2.60 15.23 -4.17
N TRP A 130 -2.44 14.49 -3.08
CA TRP A 130 -1.12 14.17 -2.53
C TRP A 130 -0.29 13.30 -3.49
N LEU A 131 -0.89 12.26 -4.08
CA LEU A 131 -0.22 11.42 -5.08
C LEU A 131 0.19 12.22 -6.32
N ALA A 132 -0.66 13.13 -6.80
CA ALA A 132 -0.35 14.00 -7.93
C ALA A 132 0.91 14.88 -7.69
N CYS A 133 1.17 15.27 -6.44
CA CYS A 133 2.39 16.00 -6.08
C CYS A 133 3.67 15.13 -6.10
N LEU A 134 3.54 13.80 -6.04
CA LEU A 134 4.67 12.86 -5.99
C LEU A 134 5.13 12.40 -7.37
N GLY A 135 4.25 12.45 -8.38
CA GLY A 135 4.57 12.12 -9.77
C GLY A 135 3.83 10.89 -10.29
N PHE A 136 4.46 10.17 -11.22
CA PHE A 136 3.87 9.04 -11.95
C PHE A 136 4.69 7.76 -11.78
N GLY A 137 4.10 6.61 -12.07
CA GLY A 137 4.76 5.31 -11.93
C GLY A 137 5.09 4.95 -10.48
N LEU A 138 4.26 5.39 -9.54
CA LEU A 138 4.52 5.25 -8.11
C LEU A 138 4.28 3.81 -7.62
N THR A 139 5.19 3.32 -6.77
CA THR A 139 4.91 2.18 -5.90
C THR A 139 4.41 2.72 -4.57
N LEU A 140 3.14 2.47 -4.25
CA LEU A 140 2.49 2.94 -3.02
C LEU A 140 2.41 1.82 -1.99
N ASN A 141 2.98 2.02 -0.81
CA ASN A 141 2.73 1.16 0.34
C ASN A 141 1.41 1.56 1.00
N VAL A 142 0.48 0.61 1.17
CA VAL A 142 -0.77 0.81 1.91
C VAL A 142 -0.67 0.10 3.25
N ALA A 143 -0.92 0.84 4.31
CA ALA A 143 -0.86 0.36 5.69
C ALA A 143 -2.02 0.89 6.54
N GLY A 144 -2.23 0.26 7.69
CA GLY A 144 -3.17 0.70 8.71
C GLY A 144 -3.44 -0.41 9.74
N PRO A 145 -4.41 -0.19 10.65
CA PRO A 145 -4.77 -1.16 11.66
C PRO A 145 -5.23 -2.48 11.04
N ARG A 146 -5.02 -3.56 11.79
CA ARG A 146 -5.64 -4.85 11.51
C ARG A 146 -7.13 -4.80 11.83
N GLU A 147 -7.91 -5.68 11.21
CA GLU A 147 -9.38 -5.65 11.34
C GLU A 147 -9.83 -5.79 12.81
N SER A 148 -9.13 -6.60 13.61
CA SER A 148 -9.42 -6.73 15.04
C SER A 148 -9.10 -5.48 15.88
N GLU A 149 -8.21 -4.58 15.40
CA GLU A 149 -7.89 -3.32 16.08
C GLU A 149 -8.88 -2.22 15.72
N GLN A 150 -9.33 -2.18 14.46
CA GLN A 150 -10.32 -1.20 14.01
C GLN A 150 -11.33 -1.86 13.05
N PRO A 151 -12.42 -2.43 13.58
CA PRO A 151 -13.45 -3.05 12.73
C PRO A 151 -14.01 -2.09 11.67
N GLY A 152 -14.14 -2.58 10.45
CA GLY A 152 -14.56 -1.82 9.28
C GLY A 152 -13.42 -1.15 8.51
N ILE A 153 -12.17 -1.19 9.02
CA ILE A 153 -11.04 -0.54 8.34
C ILE A 153 -10.78 -1.16 6.96
N TYR A 154 -10.92 -2.48 6.80
CA TYR A 154 -10.82 -3.11 5.49
C TYR A 154 -11.77 -2.48 4.47
N ALA A 155 -13.05 -2.38 4.81
CA ALA A 155 -14.08 -1.86 3.91
C ALA A 155 -13.84 -0.38 3.56
N LEU A 156 -13.46 0.41 4.57
CA LEU A 156 -13.13 1.83 4.41
C LEU A 156 -11.91 2.02 3.48
N THR A 157 -10.81 1.31 3.73
CA THR A 157 -9.60 1.41 2.91
C THR A 157 -9.87 0.95 1.47
N ARG A 158 -10.65 -0.10 1.28
CA ARG A 158 -10.98 -0.61 -0.06
C ARG A 158 -11.83 0.37 -0.86
N ALA A 159 -12.83 0.98 -0.22
CA ALA A 159 -13.65 2.02 -0.86
C ALA A 159 -12.82 3.25 -1.22
N LEU A 160 -11.97 3.72 -0.30
CA LEU A 160 -11.04 4.82 -0.55
C LEU A 160 -10.16 4.56 -1.78
N LEU A 161 -9.53 3.38 -1.85
CA LEU A 161 -8.61 3.06 -2.93
C LEU A 161 -9.34 2.86 -4.26
N HIS A 162 -10.56 2.31 -4.25
CA HIS A 162 -11.39 2.25 -5.45
C HIS A 162 -11.60 3.64 -6.05
N ASP A 163 -11.98 4.63 -5.22
CA ASP A 163 -12.24 5.98 -5.70
C ASP A 163 -10.97 6.67 -6.20
N VAL A 164 -9.83 6.47 -5.51
CA VAL A 164 -8.52 7.02 -5.93
C VAL A 164 -8.05 6.42 -7.25
N LEU A 165 -8.21 5.10 -7.44
CA LEU A 165 -7.78 4.40 -8.65
C LEU A 165 -8.70 4.69 -9.85
N ALA A 166 -10.01 4.88 -9.61
CA ALA A 166 -10.94 5.27 -10.67
C ALA A 166 -10.66 6.68 -11.21
N ASP A 167 -10.21 7.61 -10.36
CA ASP A 167 -9.77 8.95 -10.78
C ASP A 167 -8.48 8.91 -11.60
N ASP A 168 -7.59 7.95 -11.34
CA ASP A 168 -6.30 7.82 -12.04
C ASP A 168 -6.44 7.30 -13.48
N ASP A 169 -7.45 6.47 -13.78
CA ASP A 169 -7.78 6.01 -15.14
C ASP A 169 -8.35 7.12 -16.05
N LEU A 170 -8.84 8.20 -15.45
CA LEU A 170 -9.48 9.32 -16.15
C LEU A 170 -8.53 10.49 -16.44
N SER A 171 -7.27 10.44 -16.00
CA SER A 171 -6.30 11.55 -16.09
C SER A 171 -5.10 11.25 -16.96
#